data_AF-A0A1M5ZJ82-F1
#
_entry.id   AF-A0A1M5ZJ82-F1
#
_cell.length_a   1.000
_cell.length_b   1.000
_cell.length_c   1.000
_cell.angle_alpha   90.00
_cell.angle_beta   90.00
_cell.angle_gamma   90.00
#
_symmetry.space_group_name_H-M   'P 1'
#
loop_
_entity.id
_entity.type
_entity.pdbx_description
1 polymer ?
#
loop_
_entity_poly.entity_id
_entity_poly.type
_entity_poly.pdbx_seq_one_letter_code
_entity_poly.pdbx_strand_id
1 'polypeptide(L)'
;MHGTDIAKNSYLPVISAQIQCINELASDSRQEKLSLLSRENHYCIAKAAPEIAANDDSMVLFQGKGRACHLFLNGYMASFLTTQG
;
A
#
# COMPACT_ATOMS: atom_id res chain seq x y z
N MET A 1 13.03 -13.73 25.21
CA MET A 1 14.16 -13.14 24.45
C MET A 1 13.57 -12.36 23.28
N HIS A 2 13.39 -11.05 23.45
CA HIS A 2 12.83 -10.13 22.46
C HIS A 2 14.00 -9.50 21.68
N GLY A 3 14.15 -9.82 20.40
CA GLY A 3 15.17 -9.18 19.59
C GLY A 3 15.48 -9.99 18.34
N THR A 4 14.69 -9.82 17.28
CA THR A 4 15.14 -10.07 15.89
C THR A 4 14.16 -9.62 14.79
N ASP A 5 12.95 -9.12 15.07
CA ASP A 5 11.98 -8.83 13.99
C ASP A 5 11.95 -7.38 13.46
N ILE A 6 12.59 -6.42 14.15
CA ILE A 6 12.52 -5.00 13.73
C ILE A 6 13.55 -4.67 12.63
N ALA A 7 14.61 -5.48 12.47
CA ALA A 7 15.73 -5.19 11.58
C ALA A 7 15.56 -5.66 10.11
N LYS A 8 14.43 -6.28 9.72
CA LYS A 8 14.29 -6.90 8.37
C LYS A 8 13.13 -6.39 7.51
N ASN A 9 12.56 -5.22 7.82
CA ASN A 9 11.55 -4.61 6.95
C ASN A 9 12.05 -3.33 6.29
N SER A 10 13.15 -3.45 5.55
CA SER A 10 13.76 -2.35 4.77
C SER A 10 12.78 -1.66 3.80
N TYR A 11 11.71 -2.34 3.42
CA TYR A 11 10.71 -1.84 2.49
C TYR A 11 9.52 -1.15 3.15
N LEU A 12 9.28 -1.29 4.45
CA LEU A 12 8.11 -0.67 5.09
C LEU A 12 8.11 0.86 4.92
N PRO A 13 9.22 1.58 5.18
CA PRO A 13 9.27 3.02 4.94
C PRO A 13 9.04 3.39 3.47
N VAL A 14 9.59 2.59 2.55
CA VAL A 14 9.44 2.79 1.10
C VAL A 14 7.99 2.63 0.66
N ILE A 15 7.33 1.56 1.11
CA ILE A 15 5.93 1.26 0.80
C ILE A 15 5.02 2.35 1.35
N SER A 16 5.22 2.77 2.60
CA SER A 16 4.44 3.84 3.22
C SER A 16 4.57 5.17 2.46
N ALA A 17 5.79 5.54 2.08
CA ALA A 17 6.03 6.76 1.30
C ALA A 17 5.38 6.70 -0.10
N GLN A 18 5.43 5.55 -0.77
CA GLN A 18 4.77 5.38 -2.06
C GLN A 18 3.25 5.49 -1.97
N ILE A 19 2.64 4.91 -0.93
CA ILE A 19 1.19 5.03 -0.69
C ILE A 19 0.81 6.48 -0.43
N GLN A 20 1.61 7.22 0.33
CA GLN A 20 1.39 8.66 0.54
C GLN A 20 1.40 9.43 -0.78
N CYS A 21 2.43 9.23 -1.61
CA CYS A 21 2.53 9.86 -2.92
C CYS A 21 1.33 9.53 -3.83
N ILE A 22 0.94 8.26 -3.90
CA ILE A 22 -0.26 7.83 -4.67
C ILE A 22 -1.53 8.51 -4.12
N ASN A 23 -1.67 8.63 -2.80
CA ASN A 23 -2.85 9.27 -2.19
C ASN A 23 -2.90 10.78 -2.41
N GLU A 24 -1.75 11.44 -2.50
CA GLU A 24 -1.65 12.85 -2.88
C GLU A 24 -2.11 13.02 -4.33
N LEU A 25 -1.57 12.24 -5.27
CA LEU A 25 -2.01 12.21 -6.67
C LEU A 25 -3.50 11.89 -6.81
N ALA A 26 -4.00 10.96 -5.98
CA ALA A 26 -5.40 10.58 -6.00
C ALA A 26 -6.32 11.67 -5.44
N SER A 27 -5.83 12.59 -4.59
CA SER A 27 -6.65 13.65 -3.98
C SER A 27 -7.12 14.68 -5.01
N ASP A 28 -6.38 14.85 -6.11
CA ASP A 28 -6.77 15.69 -7.25
C ASP A 28 -7.62 14.94 -8.28
N SER A 29 -7.92 13.66 -8.02
CA SER A 29 -8.69 12.77 -8.90
C SER A 29 -9.91 12.19 -8.17
N ARG A 30 -10.84 11.54 -8.88
CA ARG A 30 -11.92 10.75 -8.25
C ARG A 30 -11.46 9.34 -7.84
N GLN A 31 -10.16 9.04 -7.88
CA GLN A 31 -9.64 7.71 -7.58
C GLN A 31 -9.58 7.46 -6.07
N GLU A 32 -9.78 6.20 -5.70
CA GLU A 32 -9.79 5.78 -4.30
C GLU A 32 -8.38 5.83 -3.70
N LYS A 33 -8.29 6.26 -2.44
CA LYS A 33 -7.05 6.25 -1.67
C LYS A 33 -6.68 4.82 -1.27
N LEU A 34 -5.40 4.62 -0.97
CA LEU A 34 -4.84 3.37 -0.50
C LEU A 34 -4.48 3.43 0.99
N SER A 35 -4.51 2.28 1.64
CA SER A 35 -4.05 2.05 3.00
C SER A 35 -3.09 0.87 3.06
N LEU A 36 -2.18 0.91 4.05
CA LEU A 36 -1.25 -0.17 4.33
C LEU A 36 -1.71 -0.92 5.59
N LEU A 37 -1.93 -2.23 5.45
CA LEU A 37 -2.17 -3.13 6.58
C LEU A 37 -0.93 -3.98 6.80
N SER A 38 -0.36 -3.92 8.00
CA SER A 38 0.74 -4.81 8.40
C SER A 38 0.16 -6.05 9.06
N ARG A 39 0.49 -7.24 8.53
CA ARG A 39 0.22 -8.54 9.16
C ARG A 39 1.54 -9.15 9.62
N GLU A 40 1.48 -10.22 10.40
CA GLU A 40 2.67 -10.84 11.02
C GLU A 40 3.77 -11.20 10.01
N ASN A 41 3.41 -11.61 8.78
CA ASN A 41 4.37 -12.15 7.80
C ASN A 41 4.36 -11.46 6.43
N HIS A 42 3.50 -10.46 6.23
CA HIS A 42 3.30 -9.80 4.95
C HIS A 42 2.59 -8.45 5.12
N TYR A 43 2.52 -7.69 4.03
CA TYR A 43 1.75 -6.46 3.93
C TYR A 43 0.55 -6.67 3.01
N CYS A 44 -0.53 -5.96 3.32
CA CYS A 44 -1.66 -5.81 2.41
C CYS A 44 -1.80 -4.34 2.03
N ILE A 45 -1.98 -4.09 0.74
CA ILE A 45 -2.35 -2.79 0.19
C ILE A 45 -3.84 -2.87 -0.09
N ALA A 46 -4.61 -2.03 0.57
CA ALA A 46 -6.07 -2.04 0.48
C ALA A 46 -6.59 -0.67 0.03
N LYS A 47 -7.82 -0.64 -0.45
CA LYS A 47 -8.57 0.61 -0.64
C LYS A 47 -8.87 1.22 0.74
N ALA A 48 -8.62 2.51 0.89
CA ALA A 48 -8.97 3.25 2.08
C ALA A 48 -10.49 3.53 2.07
N ALA A 49 -11.25 2.64 2.69
CA ALA A 49 -12.66 2.88 2.97
C ALA A 49 -12.79 3.75 4.24
N PRO A 50 -13.67 4.75 4.28
CA PRO A 50 -13.84 5.63 5.44
C PRO A 50 -14.40 4.91 6.68
N GLU A 51 -15.01 3.72 6.55
CA GLU A 51 -15.78 3.11 7.67
C GLU A 51 -15.65 1.58 7.82
N ILE A 52 -14.77 0.89 7.10
CA ILE A 52 -14.70 -0.57 7.17
C ILE A 52 -13.58 -1.04 8.10
N ALA A 53 -13.93 -1.97 9.00
CA ALA A 53 -13.03 -2.60 9.95
C ALA A 53 -11.73 -3.07 9.28
N ALA A 54 -10.60 -2.89 9.97
CA ALA A 54 -9.23 -3.22 9.52
C ALA A 54 -8.98 -4.70 9.12
N ASN A 55 -10.03 -5.52 9.06
CA ASN A 55 -10.02 -6.96 8.77
C ASN A 55 -10.98 -7.37 7.64
N ASP A 56 -11.55 -6.44 6.88
CA ASP A 56 -12.28 -6.79 5.66
C ASP A 56 -11.31 -6.96 4.48
N ASP A 57 -11.07 -8.22 4.12
CA ASP A 57 -10.17 -8.57 3.02
C ASP A 57 -10.77 -8.26 1.64
N SER A 58 -12.07 -7.90 1.53
CA SER A 58 -12.69 -7.51 0.26
C SER A 58 -12.11 -6.22 -0.34
N MET A 59 -11.44 -5.42 0.49
CA MET A 59 -10.80 -4.16 0.09
C MET A 59 -9.32 -4.34 -0.28
N VAL A 60 -8.75 -5.54 -0.11
CA VAL A 60 -7.34 -5.81 -0.40
C VAL A 60 -7.12 -5.89 -1.91
N LEU A 61 -6.24 -5.02 -2.43
CA LEU A 61 -5.82 -5.01 -3.82
C LEU A 61 -4.61 -5.92 -4.06
N PHE A 62 -3.73 -6.01 -3.06
CA PHE A 62 -2.52 -6.80 -3.15
C PHE A 62 -2.02 -7.24 -1.77
N GLN A 63 -1.50 -8.47 -1.69
CA GLN A 63 -0.89 -9.03 -0.49
C GLN A 63 0.48 -9.61 -0.84
N GLY A 64 1.51 -9.24 -0.09
CA GLY A 64 2.86 -9.74 -0.35
C GLY A 64 3.94 -9.23 0.61
N LYS A 65 5.18 -9.55 0.28
CA LYS A 65 6.36 -9.08 1.04
C LYS A 65 6.94 -7.82 0.40
N GLY A 66 7.75 -7.08 1.17
CA GLY A 66 8.36 -5.78 0.83
C GLY A 66 8.52 -5.46 -0.66
N ARG A 67 9.40 -6.20 -1.34
CA ARG A 67 9.70 -5.98 -2.77
C ARG A 67 8.49 -6.17 -3.69
N ALA A 68 7.63 -7.15 -3.41
CA ALA A 68 6.45 -7.42 -4.23
C ALA A 68 5.43 -6.28 -4.10
N CYS A 69 5.22 -5.76 -2.89
CA CYS A 69 4.39 -4.58 -2.64
C CYS A 69 4.95 -3.33 -3.36
N HIS A 70 6.27 -3.13 -3.31
CA HIS A 70 6.92 -2.04 -4.02
C HIS A 70 6.70 -2.10 -5.54
N LEU A 71 6.84 -3.28 -6.15
CA LEU A 71 6.59 -3.48 -7.58
C LEU A 71 5.13 -3.25 -7.95
N PHE A 72 4.19 -3.75 -7.13
CA PHE A 72 2.77 -3.50 -7.31
C PHE A 72 2.46 -2.00 -7.28
N LEU A 73 2.98 -1.26 -6.30
CA LEU A 73 2.74 0.18 -6.17
C LEU A 73 3.32 0.99 -7.33
N ASN A 74 4.49 0.59 -7.87
CA ASN A 74 5.03 1.22 -9.09
C ASN A 74 4.08 1.05 -10.29
N GLY A 75 3.55 -0.17 -10.49
CA GLY A 75 2.58 -0.44 -11.54
C GLY A 75 1.26 0.30 -11.31
N TYR A 76 0.78 0.35 -10.07
CA TYR A 76 -0.42 1.09 -9.70
C TYR A 76 -0.27 2.59 -9.98
N MET A 77 0.84 3.20 -9.56
CA MET A 77 1.13 4.62 -9.79
C MET A 77 1.24 4.95 -11.29
N ALA A 78 1.84 4.07 -12.10
CA ALA A 78 1.92 4.27 -13.55
C ALA A 78 0.53 4.41 -14.21
N SER A 79 -0.50 3.75 -13.66
CA SER A 79 -1.88 3.87 -14.17
C SER A 79 -2.45 5.29 -14.05
N PHE A 80 -1.97 6.12 -13.12
CA PHE A 80 -2.40 7.51 -12.96
C PHE A 80 -1.77 8.42 -14.02
N LEU A 81 -0.58 8.05 -14.52
CA LEU A 81 0.17 8.82 -15.50
C LEU A 81 -0.28 8.55 -16.93
N THR A 82 -0.87 7.37 -17.20
CA THR A 82 -1.35 6.99 -18.53
C THR A 82 -2.73 7.53 -18.89
N THR A 83 -3.54 7.94 -17.91
CA THR A 83 -4.91 8.45 -18.12
C THR A 83 -4.99 9.97 -18.32
N GLN A 84 -3.86 10.68 -18.28
CA GLN A 84 -3.76 12.11 -18.60
C GLN A 84 -3.23 12.40 -20.02
N GLY A 85 -3.30 11.41 -20.92
CA GLY A 85 -2.91 11.53 -22.33
C GLY A 85 -4.08 11.80 -23.26
#